data_AF-A0A2N1HQJ6-F1
#
_entry.id   AF-A0A2N1HQJ6-F1
#
_cell.length_a   1.000
_cell.length_b   1.000
_cell.length_c   1.000
_cell.angle_alpha   90.00
_cell.angle_beta   90.00
_cell.angle_gamma   90.00
#
_symmetry.space_group_name_H-M   'P 1'
#
loop_
_entity.id
_entity.type
_entity.pdbx_description
1 polymer ?
#
loop_
_entity_poly.entity_id
_entity_poly.type
_entity_poly.pdbx_seq_one_letter_code
_entity_poly.pdbx_strand_id
1 'polypeptide(L)'
;MADKCAMHITQVRRYEAEQAQPSIEILKKIALSFNVTTDWLIFEEGERNLPNNLQLKFDAVSQMTEEDQRTIQSLIDGMILKHIANQLVAGSQRG
;
A
#
# COMPACT_ATOMS: atom_id res chain seq x y z
N MET A 1 6.97 2.90 -22.97
CA MET A 1 7.55 2.26 -21.77
C MET A 1 9.01 1.88 -21.97
N ALA A 2 9.38 1.18 -23.05
CA ALA A 2 10.76 0.77 -23.33
C ALA A 2 11.80 1.91 -23.24
N ASP A 3 11.57 3.03 -23.93
CA ASP A 3 12.51 4.16 -23.94
C ASP A 3 12.58 4.86 -22.58
N LYS A 4 11.42 5.08 -21.95
CA LYS A 4 11.30 5.79 -20.67
C LYS A 4 11.91 5.00 -19.50
N CYS A 5 11.87 3.68 -19.57
CA CYS A 5 12.45 2.78 -18.57
C CYS A 5 13.82 2.24 -18.99
N ALA A 6 14.40 2.69 -20.11
CA ALA A 6 15.64 2.16 -20.69
C ALA A 6 15.68 0.61 -20.64
N MET A 7 14.67 -0.01 -21.25
CA MET A 7 14.45 -1.46 -21.30
C MET A 7 14.29 -1.91 -22.75
N HIS A 8 14.69 -3.14 -23.06
CA HIS A 8 14.48 -3.67 -24.41
C HIS A 8 12.99 -3.92 -24.68
N ILE A 9 12.52 -3.57 -25.89
CA ILE A 9 11.09 -3.64 -26.27
C ILE A 9 10.48 -5.04 -26.08
N THR A 10 11.28 -6.09 -26.27
CA THR A 10 10.83 -7.48 -26.06
C THR A 10 10.58 -7.80 -24.58
N GLN A 11 11.29 -7.18 -23.64
CA GLN A 11 11.01 -7.36 -22.21
C GLN A 11 9.70 -6.68 -21.84
N VAL A 12 9.48 -5.45 -22.31
CA VAL A 12 8.23 -4.72 -22.08
C VAL A 12 7.03 -5.51 -22.59
N ARG A 13 7.10 -6.02 -23.83
CA ARG A 13 6.02 -6.85 -24.40
C ARG A 13 5.72 -8.10 -23.59
N ARG A 14 6.76 -8.75 -23.04
CA ARG A 14 6.57 -9.95 -22.20
C ARG A 14 5.90 -9.62 -20.86
N TYR A 15 6.17 -8.44 -20.29
CA TYR A 15 5.52 -7.98 -19.06
C TYR A 15 4.07 -7.58 -19.32
N GLU A 16 3.80 -6.83 -20.38
CA GLU A 16 2.44 -6.42 -20.77
C GLU A 16 1.56 -7.60 -21.22
N ALA A 17 2.15 -8.67 -21.75
CA ALA A 17 1.45 -9.90 -22.13
C ALA A 17 1.40 -10.96 -21.00
N GLU A 18 1.82 -10.61 -19.78
CA GLU A 18 1.86 -11.52 -18.61
C GLU A 18 2.72 -12.78 -18.79
N GLN A 19 3.54 -12.84 -19.84
CA GLN A 19 4.44 -13.95 -20.17
C GLN A 19 5.69 -13.99 -19.30
N ALA A 20 5.93 -12.93 -18.52
CA ALA A 20 7.01 -12.82 -17.57
C ALA A 20 6.64 -11.83 -16.46
N GLN A 21 7.20 -12.03 -15.28
CA GLN A 21 7.10 -11.05 -14.19
C GLN A 21 8.39 -10.23 -14.13
N PRO A 22 8.31 -8.90 -14.00
CA PRO A 22 9.49 -8.05 -13.85
C PRO A 22 10.18 -8.31 -12.50
N SER A 23 11.52 -8.17 -12.46
CA SER A 23 12.25 -8.20 -11.20
C SER A 23 11.93 -6.96 -10.36
N ILE A 24 12.21 -7.01 -9.05
CA ILE A 24 12.01 -5.85 -8.16
C ILE A 24 12.78 -4.61 -8.60
N GLU A 25 13.97 -4.80 -9.19
CA GLU A 25 14.79 -3.71 -9.74
C GLU A 25 14.11 -3.04 -10.94
N ILE A 26 13.50 -3.86 -11.82
CA ILE A 26 12.74 -3.37 -12.97
C ILE A 26 11.47 -2.65 -12.52
N LEU A 27 10.75 -3.19 -11.54
CA LEU A 27 9.57 -2.54 -10.95
C LEU A 27 9.90 -1.15 -10.38
N LYS A 28 11.00 -1.03 -9.62
CA LYS A 28 11.47 0.27 -9.12
C LYS A 28 11.77 1.25 -10.25
N LYS A 29 12.40 0.78 -11.33
CA LYS A 29 12.71 1.62 -12.50
C LYS A 29 11.44 2.12 -13.19
N ILE A 30 10.45 1.24 -13.37
CA ILE A 30 9.14 1.60 -13.95
C ILE A 30 8.44 2.63 -13.04
N ALA A 31 8.38 2.37 -11.74
CA ALA A 31 7.77 3.28 -10.76
C ALA A 31 8.36 4.70 -10.84
N LEU A 32 9.69 4.82 -10.83
CA LEU A 32 10.39 6.09 -10.94
C LEU A 32 10.17 6.77 -12.30
N SER A 33 10.25 6.03 -13.41
CA SER A 33 10.05 6.57 -14.76
C SER A 33 8.62 7.09 -14.99
N PHE A 34 7.64 6.55 -14.29
CA PHE A 34 6.23 6.95 -14.40
C PHE A 34 5.74 7.81 -13.24
N ASN A 35 6.59 8.09 -12.24
CA ASN A 35 6.24 8.84 -11.03
C ASN A 35 5.03 8.25 -10.31
N VAL A 36 5.01 6.92 -10.19
CA VAL A 36 4.00 6.15 -9.47
C VAL A 36 4.67 5.35 -8.36
N THR A 37 3.90 4.84 -7.39
CA THR A 37 4.42 3.93 -6.38
C THR A 37 4.56 2.52 -6.96
N THR A 38 5.52 1.74 -6.48
CA THR A 38 5.62 0.31 -6.80
C THR A 38 4.33 -0.43 -6.42
N ASP A 39 3.67 0.06 -5.38
CA ASP A 39 2.39 -0.42 -4.89
C ASP A 39 1.28 -0.34 -5.95
N TRP A 40 1.23 0.75 -6.70
CA TRP A 40 0.28 0.93 -7.80
C TRP A 40 0.54 -0.02 -8.98
N LEU A 41 1.78 -0.50 -9.16
CA LEU A 41 2.14 -1.42 -10.25
C LEU A 41 1.83 -2.89 -9.95
N ILE A 42 1.75 -3.25 -8.67
CA ILE A 42 1.65 -4.66 -8.24
C ILE A 42 0.22 -5.04 -7.92
N PHE A 43 -0.58 -4.10 -7.43
CA PHE A 43 -1.91 -4.38 -6.89
C PHE A 43 -2.99 -3.89 -7.85
N GLU A 44 -3.98 -4.74 -8.10
CA GLU A 44 -5.15 -4.36 -8.89
C GLU A 44 -6.04 -3.36 -8.14
N GLU A 45 -6.87 -2.61 -8.89
CA GLU A 45 -7.90 -1.75 -8.29
C GLU A 45 -8.79 -2.57 -7.35
N GLY A 46 -8.65 -2.34 -6.05
CA GLY A 46 -9.40 -3.09 -5.03
C GLY A 46 -8.59 -4.04 -4.17
N GLU A 47 -7.40 -4.49 -4.59
CA GLU A 47 -6.62 -5.47 -3.82
C GLU A 47 -6.05 -4.91 -2.51
N ARG A 48 -5.76 -3.60 -2.47
CA ARG A 48 -5.33 -2.89 -1.25
C ARG A 48 -6.38 -1.95 -0.68
N ASN A 49 -7.61 -2.03 -1.17
CA ASN A 49 -8.63 -1.15 -0.66
C ASN A 49 -8.88 -1.49 0.81
N LEU A 50 -8.80 -0.47 1.66
CA LEU A 50 -9.37 -0.56 2.99
C LEU A 50 -10.84 -0.99 2.82
N PRO A 51 -11.39 -1.81 3.73
CA PRO A 51 -12.82 -2.09 3.74
C PRO A 51 -13.64 -0.80 3.55
N ASN A 52 -14.66 -0.82 2.68
CA ASN A 52 -15.41 0.39 2.28
C ASN A 52 -15.89 1.24 3.48
N ASN A 53 -16.22 0.59 4.59
CA ASN A 53 -16.63 1.26 5.83
C ASN A 53 -15.50 2.06 6.51
N LEU A 54 -14.24 1.70 6.30
CA LEU A 54 -13.08 2.42 6.85
C LEU A 54 -12.66 3.56 5.93
N GLN A 55 -12.77 3.39 4.61
CA GLN A 55 -12.54 4.47 3.64
C GLN A 55 -13.45 5.67 3.89
N LEU A 56 -14.77 5.45 3.99
CA LEU A 56 -15.74 6.53 4.24
C LEU A 56 -15.48 7.28 5.55
N LYS A 57 -14.95 6.58 6.57
CA LYS A 57 -14.57 7.20 7.84
C LYS A 57 -13.33 8.08 7.68
N PHE A 58 -12.32 7.64 6.94
CA PHE A 58 -11.13 8.45 6.68
C PHE A 58 -11.43 9.67 5.81
N ASP A 59 -12.31 9.55 4.82
CA ASP A 59 -12.78 10.68 4.03
C ASP A 59 -13.46 11.74 4.91
N ALA A 60 -14.34 11.30 5.81
CA ALA A 60 -14.98 12.21 6.77
C ALA A 60 -13.95 12.89 7.69
N VAL A 61 -12.95 12.14 8.19
CA VAL A 61 -11.88 12.68 9.05
C VAL A 61 -11.02 13.70 8.31
N SER A 62 -10.75 13.50 7.02
CA SER A 62 -9.94 14.43 6.21
C SER A 62 -10.56 15.83 6.08
N GLN A 63 -11.88 15.93 6.26
CA GLN A 63 -12.62 17.19 6.21
C GLN A 63 -12.76 17.87 7.59
N MET A 64 -12.26 17.25 8.66
CA MET A 64 -12.32 17.81 10.02
C MET A 64 -11.18 18.78 10.28
N THR A 65 -11.24 19.48 11.42
CA THR A 65 -10.15 20.38 11.85
C THR A 65 -8.87 19.59 12.13
N GLU A 66 -7.70 20.23 12.01
CA GLU A 66 -6.43 19.57 12.32
C GLU A 66 -6.34 19.07 13.77
N GLU A 67 -7.00 19.76 14.71
CA GLU A 67 -7.07 19.34 16.12
C GLU A 67 -7.86 18.03 16.27
N ASP A 68 -9.00 17.92 15.60
CA ASP A 68 -9.80 16.69 15.59
C ASP A 68 -9.04 15.55 14.90
N GLN A 69 -8.39 15.82 13.77
CA GLN A 69 -7.57 14.85 13.07
C GLN A 69 -6.45 14.30 13.96
N ARG A 70 -5.75 15.18 14.71
CA ARG A 70 -4.69 14.79 15.65
C ARG A 70 -5.21 13.92 16.79
N THR A 71 -6.38 14.27 17.33
CA THR A 71 -7.06 13.47 18.37
C THR A 71 -7.41 12.08 17.84
N ILE A 72 -7.97 11.99 16.64
CA ILE A 72 -8.37 10.72 16.04
C ILE A 72 -7.15 9.83 15.75
N GLN A 73 -6.05 10.39 15.23
CA GLN A 73 -4.81 9.65 15.02
C GLN A 73 -4.29 9.05 16.34
N SER A 74 -4.27 9.85 17.41
CA SER A 74 -3.84 9.40 18.74
C SER A 74 -4.71 8.25 19.28
N LEU A 75 -6.03 8.29 19.01
CA LEU A 75 -6.94 7.20 19.39
C LEU A 75 -6.69 5.92 18.59
N ILE A 76 -6.44 6.04 17.28
CA ILE A 76 -6.10 4.90 16.42
C ILE A 76 -4.80 4.24 16.89
N ASP A 77 -3.77 5.03 17.16
CA ASP A 77 -2.48 4.54 17.67
C ASP A 77 -2.63 3.79 18.99
N GLY A 78 -3.40 4.35 19.93
CA GLY A 78 -3.70 3.71 21.21
C GLY A 78 -4.44 2.37 21.04
N MET A 79 -5.38 2.30 20.11
CA MET A 79 -6.12 1.07 19.81
C MET A 79 -5.24 0.00 19.15
N ILE A 80 -4.35 0.38 18.24
CA ILE A 80 -3.37 -0.53 17.64
C ILE A 80 -2.45 -1.09 18.72
N LEU A 81 -1.91 -0.24 19.59
CA LEU A 81 -1.01 -0.65 20.67
C LEU A 81 -1.71 -1.61 21.64
N LYS A 82 -2.95 -1.31 22.04
CA LYS A 82 -3.77 -2.20 22.89
C LYS A 82 -3.98 -3.56 22.22
N HIS A 83 -4.27 -3.58 20.92
CA HIS A 83 -4.49 -4.82 20.19
C HIS A 83 -3.23 -5.69 20.15
N ILE A 84 -2.08 -5.09 19.82
CA ILE A 84 -0.79 -5.78 19.79
C ILE A 84 -0.43 -6.32 21.19
N ALA A 85 -0.59 -5.51 22.23
CA ALA A 85 -0.33 -5.92 23.61
C ALA A 85 -1.18 -7.15 24.00
N ASN A 86 -2.48 -7.14 23.69
CA ASN A 86 -3.36 -8.28 23.95
C ASN A 86 -2.94 -9.55 23.19
N GLN A 87 -2.49 -9.42 21.94
CA GLN A 87 -1.99 -10.56 21.17
C GLN A 87 -0.70 -11.14 21.77
N LEU A 88 0.23 -10.30 22.22
CA LEU A 88 1.46 -10.75 22.87
C LEU A 88 1.16 -11.50 24.18
N VAL A 89 0.27 -10.97 25.01
CA VAL A 89 -0.16 -11.63 26.26
C VAL A 89 -0.86 -12.96 25.97
N ALA A 90 -1.71 -13.03 24.95
CA ALA A 90 -2.38 -14.27 24.53
C ALA A 90 -1.42 -15.30 23.91
N GLY A 91 -0.35 -14.85 23.26
CA GLY A 91 0.72 -15.69 22.72
C GLY A 91 1.62 -16.28 23.80
N SER A 92 1.92 -15.52 24.85
CA SER A 92 2.74 -15.98 25.99
C SER A 92 2.05 -17.01 26.91
N GLN A 93 0.73 -17.20 26.81
CA GLN A 93 0.00 -18.25 27.55
C GLN A 93 -0.09 -19.59 26.81
N ARG A 94 0.40 -19.66 25.56
CA ARG A 94 0.39 -20.87 24.71
C ARG A 94 1.78 -21.52 24.53
N GLY A 95 2.80 -21.01 25.23
CA GLY A 95 4.17 -21.53 25.22
C GLY A 95 4.52 -22.29 26.48
#